data_AF-A0A6G3QQZ8-F1
#
_entry.id   AF-A0A6G3QQZ8-F1
#
_cell.length_a   1.000
_cell.length_b   1.000
_cell.length_c   1.000
_cell.angle_alpha   90.00
_cell.angle_beta   90.00
_cell.angle_gamma   90.00
#
_symmetry.space_group_name_H-M   'P 1'
#
loop_
_entity.id
_entity.type
_entity.pdbx_description
1 polymer ?
#
loop_
_entity_poly.entity_id
_entity_poly.type
_entity_poly.pdbx_seq_one_letter_code
_entity_poly.pdbx_strand_id
1 'polypeptide(L)' 'AALHSPDVLEIVLIAADRSRPLAERTAEWAWLGWLPHVRPGHGQDCRLLFAHDREQATARTEELLRRLADHDQAA' A
#
# COMPACT_ATOMS: atom_id res chain seq x y z
N ALA A 1 11.72 -4.68 4.96
CA ALA A 1 11.05 -4.61 6.28
C ALA A 1 11.98 -4.99 7.43
N ALA A 2 12.74 -6.10 7.35
CA ALA A 2 13.50 -6.65 8.48
C ALA A 2 14.53 -5.71 9.15
N LEU A 3 15.00 -4.67 8.45
CA LEU A 3 16.01 -3.72 8.96
C LEU A 3 15.46 -2.32 9.26
N HIS A 4 14.16 -2.09 9.07
CA HIS A 4 13.55 -0.76 9.24
C HIS A 4 12.30 -0.87 10.12
N SER A 5 12.17 0.00 11.12
CA SER A 5 10.93 0.14 11.90
C SER A 5 9.75 0.50 10.97
N PRO A 6 8.52 0.04 11.24
CA PRO A 6 7.33 0.57 10.56
C PRO A 6 7.17 2.09 10.70
N ASP A 7 7.80 2.72 11.70
CA ASP A 7 7.76 4.19 11.87
C ASP A 7 8.60 4.94 10.81
N VAL A 8 9.53 4.25 10.13
CA VAL A 8 10.44 4.85 9.15
C VAL A 8 10.31 4.26 7.75
N LEU A 9 9.55 3.17 7.60
CA LEU A 9 9.29 2.52 6.32
C LEU A 9 7.83 2.05 6.25
N GLU A 10 7.11 2.54 5.26
CA GLU A 10 5.78 2.06 4.88
C GLU A 10 5.89 1.22 3.60
N ILE A 11 5.08 0.16 3.48
CA ILE A 11 5.00 -0.68 2.28
C ILE A 11 3.56 -0.63 1.74
N VAL A 12 3.43 -0.22 0.48
CA VAL A 12 2.17 -0.23 -0.27
C VAL A 12 2.23 -1.30 -1.36
N LEU A 13 1.27 -2.22 -1.37
CA LEU A 13 1.17 -3.28 -2.37
C LEU A 13 0.17 -2.90 -3.45
N ILE A 14 0.60 -2.89 -4.72
CA ILE A 14 -0.28 -2.78 -5.89
C ILE A 14 -0.22 -4.09 -6.68
N ALA A 15 -1.27 -4.89 -6.58
CA ALA A 15 -1.44 -6.17 -7.26
C ALA A 15 -2.83 -6.21 -7.92
N ALA A 16 -3.07 -5.28 -8.85
CA ALA A 16 -4.37 -5.06 -9.51
C ALA A 16 -4.45 -5.63 -10.93
N ASP A 17 -3.67 -6.67 -11.25
CA ASP A 17 -3.70 -7.32 -12.56
C ASP A 17 -5.04 -8.03 -12.80
N ARG A 18 -5.89 -7.42 -13.63
CA ARG A 18 -7.23 -7.91 -13.98
C ARG A 18 -7.22 -9.21 -14.80
N SER A 19 -6.08 -9.64 -15.34
CA SER A 19 -5.99 -10.92 -16.07
C SER A 19 -6.03 -12.13 -15.13
N ARG A 20 -5.71 -11.93 -13.84
CA ARG A 20 -5.73 -12.96 -12.80
C ARG A 20 -7.02 -12.89 -11.98
N PRO A 21 -7.50 -13.97 -11.35
CA PRO A 21 -8.61 -13.91 -10.41
C PRO A 21 -8.23 -13.19 -9.10
N LEU A 22 -9.19 -12.52 -8.44
CA LEU A 22 -8.94 -11.82 -7.17
C LEU A 22 -8.35 -12.73 -6.10
N ALA A 23 -8.88 -13.95 -5.96
CA ALA A 23 -8.42 -14.90 -4.97
C ALA A 23 -6.93 -15.24 -5.13
N GLU A 24 -6.45 -15.35 -6.37
CA GLU A 24 -5.04 -15.65 -6.67
C GLU A 24 -4.14 -14.47 -6.29
N ARG A 25 -4.53 -13.25 -6.66
CA ARG A 25 -3.79 -12.02 -6.32
C ARG A 25 -3.70 -11.80 -4.82
N THR A 26 -4.78 -12.07 -4.09
CA THR A 26 -4.81 -11.96 -2.63
C THR A 26 -3.94 -13.04 -1.97
N ALA A 27 -4.02 -14.30 -2.44
CA ALA A 27 -3.30 -15.42 -1.86
C ALA A 27 -1.77 -15.27 -1.99
N GLU A 28 -1.29 -14.82 -3.15
CA GLU A 28 0.14 -14.60 -3.42
C GLU A 28 0.80 -13.68 -2.39
N TRP A 29 0.07 -12.66 -1.95
CA TRP A 29 0.58 -11.61 -1.06
C TRP A 29 0.04 -11.69 0.37
N ALA A 30 -0.69 -12.76 0.72
CA ALA A 30 -1.30 -12.90 2.04
C ALA A 30 -0.29 -12.80 3.19
N TRP A 31 0.96 -13.24 2.96
CA TRP A 31 2.04 -13.16 3.95
C TRP A 31 2.41 -11.72 4.33
N LEU A 32 2.26 -10.75 3.42
CA LEU A 32 2.53 -9.34 3.74
C LEU A 32 1.58 -8.80 4.81
N GLY A 33 0.37 -9.37 4.95
CA GLY A 33 -0.62 -8.92 5.93
C GLY A 33 -0.16 -9.10 7.40
N TRP A 34 0.94 -9.82 7.62
CA TRP A 34 1.52 -10.05 8.94
C TRP A 34 2.54 -8.96 9.31
N LEU A 35 3.01 -8.18 8.33
CA LEU A 35 3.97 -7.12 8.58
C LEU A 35 3.26 -5.86 9.11
N PRO A 36 3.81 -5.18 10.14
CA PRO A 36 3.25 -3.91 10.59
C PRO A 36 3.40 -2.79 9.55
N HIS A 37 4.38 -2.90 8.63
CA HIS A 37 4.70 -1.90 7.59
C HIS A 37 3.58 -1.66 6.57
N VAL A 38 2.58 -2.53 6.50
CA VAL A 38 1.43 -2.40 5.58
C VAL A 38 0.19 -1.85 6.28
N ARG A 39 0.31 -1.42 7.54
CA ARG A 39 -0.77 -0.73 8.26
C ARG A 39 -0.76 0.75 7.89
N PRO A 40 -1.92 1.38 7.68
CA PRO A 40 -1.98 2.81 7.37
C PRO A 40 -1.48 3.65 8.55
N GLY A 41 -0.59 4.62 8.27
CA GLY A 41 -0.04 5.55 9.26
C GLY A 41 -0.41 7.02 9.02
N HIS A 42 -1.04 7.35 7.89
CA HIS A 42 -1.20 8.73 7.43
C HIS A 42 -2.66 9.07 7.06
N GLY A 43 -3.62 8.57 7.84
CA GLY A 43 -5.04 8.90 7.67
C GLY A 43 -5.71 8.25 6.45
N GLN A 44 -5.14 7.14 5.96
CA GLN A 44 -5.68 6.43 4.80
C GLN A 44 -6.91 5.60 5.20
N ASP A 45 -7.94 5.62 4.36
CA ASP A 45 -9.20 4.92 4.62
C ASP A 45 -9.15 3.45 4.17
N CYS A 46 -8.26 2.68 4.78
CA CYS A 46 -8.15 1.25 4.55
C CYS A 46 -7.66 0.53 5.80
N ARG A 47 -7.72 -0.80 5.82
CA ARG A 47 -7.17 -1.61 6.93
C ARG A 47 -5.73 -2.05 6.68
N LEU A 48 -5.38 -2.25 5.41
CA LEU A 48 -4.06 -2.59 4.93
C LEU A 48 -3.79 -1.79 3.67
N LEU A 49 -2.54 -1.46 3.43
CA LEU A 49 -2.06 -0.71 2.27
C LEU A 49 -1.95 -1.57 1.01
N PHE A 50 -3.01 -2.32 0.74
CA PHE A 50 -3.11 -3.22 -0.39
C PHE A 50 -4.05 -2.65 -1.45
N ALA A 51 -3.75 -2.98 -2.71
CA ALA A 51 -4.63 -2.77 -3.82
C ALA A 51 -4.68 -4.02 -4.70
N HIS A 52 -5.79 -4.74 -4.62
CA HIS A 52 -6.06 -5.91 -5.44
C HIS A 52 -7.06 -5.64 -6.57
N ASP A 53 -7.65 -4.45 -6.60
CA ASP A 53 -8.52 -3.96 -7.66
C ASP A 53 -8.12 -2.54 -8.11
N ARG A 54 -8.80 -2.06 -9.15
CA ARG A 54 -8.51 -0.78 -9.79
C ARG A 54 -8.82 0.41 -8.88
N GLU A 55 -9.90 0.34 -8.11
CA GLU A 55 -10.33 1.44 -7.24
C GLU A 55 -9.30 1.62 -6.12
N GLN A 56 -8.93 0.52 -5.47
CA GLN A 56 -7.88 0.51 -4.46
C GLN A 56 -6.55 0.99 -5.03
N ALA A 57 -6.16 0.54 -6.23
CA ALA A 57 -4.91 0.96 -6.84
C ALA A 57 -4.88 2.47 -7.10
N THR A 58 -5.98 3.02 -7.61
CA THR A 58 -6.12 4.46 -7.83
C THR A 58 -5.98 5.22 -6.51
N ALA A 59 -6.70 4.80 -5.47
CA ALA A 59 -6.64 5.44 -4.16
C ALA A 59 -5.22 5.39 -3.55
N ARG A 60 -4.55 4.24 -3.60
CA ARG A 60 -3.16 4.09 -3.10
C ARG A 60 -2.20 4.99 -3.87
N THR A 61 -2.34 5.08 -5.20
CA THR A 61 -1.47 5.93 -6.03
C THR A 61 -1.71 7.42 -5.77
N GLU A 62 -2.96 7.86 -5.64
CA GLU A 62 -3.29 9.26 -5.35
C GLU A 62 -2.74 9.74 -4.00
N GLU A 63 -2.78 8.87 -2.99
CA GLU A 63 -2.15 9.18 -1.70
C GLU A 63 -0.64 9.30 -1.78
N LEU A 64 0.03 8.40 -2.51
CA LEU A 64 1.47 8.48 -2.72
C LEU A 64 1.84 9.77 -3.46
N LEU A 65 1.07 10.13 -4.49
CA LEU A 65 1.28 11.38 -5.23
C LEU A 65 1.10 12.61 -4.34
N ARG A 66 0.06 12.63 -3.48
CA ARG A 66 -0.11 13.71 -2.50
C ARG A 66 1.09 13.83 -1.57
N ARG A 67 1.57 12.71 -1.01
CA ARG A 67 2.73 12.73 -0.11
C ARG A 67 4.01 13.21 -0.78
N LEU A 68 4.23 12.84 -2.05
CA LEU A 68 5.37 13.35 -2.82
C LEU A 68 5.26 14.86 -3.01
N ALA A 69 4.07 15.35 -3.38
CA ALA A 69 3.83 16.79 -3.51
C ALA A 69 4.02 17.55 -2.19
N ASP A 70 3.54 16.99 -1.07
CA ASP A 70 3.74 17.57 0.27
C ASP A 70 5.22 17.61 0.67
N HIS A 71 6.00 16.57 0.28
CA HIS A 71 7.44 16.52 0.54
C HIS A 71 8.21 17.56 -0.30
N ASP A 72 7.88 17.68 -1.58
CA ASP A 72 8.48 18.67 -2.48
C ASP A 72 8.19 20.12 -2.03
N GLN A 73 7.06 20.36 -1.36
CA GLN A 73 6.72 21.68 -0.80
C GLN A 73 7.44 21.97 0.53
N ALA A 74 7.88 20.95 1.24
CA ALA A 74 8.55 21.07 2.53
C ALA A 74 10.10 21.14 2.42
N ALA A 75 10.65 20.81 1.25
CA ALA A 75 12.09 20.79 0.95
C ALA A 75 12.58 22.12 0.33
#